data_AF-A0A4V2B0F4-F1
#
_entry.id   AF-A0A4V2B0F4-F1
#
_cell.length_a   1.000
_cell.length_b   1.000
_cell.length_c   1.000
_cell.angle_alpha   90.00
_cell.angle_beta   90.00
_cell.angle_gamma   90.00
#
_symmetry.space_group_name_H-M   'P 1'
#
loop_
_entity.id
_entity.type
_entity.pdbx_description
1 polymer ?
#
loop_
_entity_poly.entity_id
_entity_poly.type
_entity_poly.pdbx_seq_one_letter_code
_entity_poly.pdbx_strand_id
1 'polypeptide(L)' 'MAQHHSSDARVALQKMEQVLLKEMKAHDWPVTFSIGVIAPKPAHQTVDDMIRSVDSLMYQVKGKGKNAILFDAS' A
#
# COMPACT_ATOMS: atom_id res chain seq x y z
N MET A 1 16.09 -10.31 -14.41
CA MET A 1 15.88 -10.62 -12.97
C MET A 1 15.06 -9.51 -12.28
N ALA A 2 13.83 -9.24 -12.72
CA ALA A 2 12.99 -8.16 -12.16
C ALA A 2 11.76 -8.66 -11.39
N GLN A 3 11.55 -9.98 -11.34
CA GLN A 3 10.28 -10.57 -10.92
C GLN A 3 10.18 -10.90 -9.41
N HIS A 4 11.28 -10.74 -8.65
CA HIS A 4 11.34 -11.10 -7.22
C HIS A 4 11.03 -9.96 -6.23
N HIS A 5 11.18 -8.69 -6.62
CA HIS A 5 11.08 -7.58 -5.65
C HIS A 5 9.63 -7.26 -5.22
N SER A 6 8.66 -7.50 -6.11
CA SER A 6 7.24 -7.16 -5.87
C SER A 6 6.56 -8.12 -4.89
N SER A 7 6.96 -9.40 -4.88
CA SER A 7 6.42 -10.41 -3.95
C SER A 7 6.88 -10.17 -2.52
N ASP A 8 8.15 -9.83 -2.33
CA ASP A 8 8.72 -9.64 -1.00
C ASP A 8 8.20 -8.35 -0.37
N ALA A 9 8.08 -7.29 -1.17
CA ALA A 9 7.43 -6.05 -0.74
C ALA A 9 5.98 -6.30 -0.31
N ARG A 10 5.23 -7.11 -1.06
CA ARG A 10 3.85 -7.46 -0.72
C ARG A 10 3.76 -8.19 0.63
N VAL A 11 4.61 -9.19 0.86
CA VAL A 11 4.65 -9.93 2.13
C VAL A 11 5.00 -9.01 3.29
N ALA A 12 6.01 -8.15 3.13
CA ALA A 12 6.41 -7.20 4.17
C ALA A 12 5.28 -6.22 4.52
N LEU A 13 4.61 -5.66 3.50
CA LEU A 13 3.51 -4.70 3.68
C LEU A 13 2.28 -5.33 4.32
N GLN A 14 1.93 -6.57 3.94
CA GLN A 14 0.85 -7.31 4.58
C GLN A 14 1.15 -7.59 6.06
N LYS A 15 2.40 -7.97 6.37
CA LYS A 15 2.82 -8.17 7.76
C LYS A 15 2.77 -6.86 8.56
N MET A 16 3.19 -5.76 7.96
CA MET A 16 3.12 -4.43 8.59
C MET A 16 1.67 -4.04 8.91
N GLU A 17 0.75 -4.18 7.95
CA GLU A 17 -0.69 -3.90 8.16
C GLU A 17 -1.26 -4.75 9.30
N GLN A 18 -0.94 -6.05 9.33
CA GLN A 18 -1.40 -6.95 10.40
C GLN A 18 -0.92 -6.51 11.79
N VAL A 19 0.36 -6.12 11.91
CA VAL A 19 0.91 -5.63 13.19
C VAL A 19 0.22 -4.33 13.59
N LEU A 20 0.08 -3.37 12.68
CA LEU A 20 -0.56 -2.10 12.98
C LEU A 20 -2.01 -2.29 13.44
N LEU A 21 -2.80 -3.10 12.74
CA LEU A 21 -4.20 -3.38 13.13
C LEU A 21 -4.30 -4.10 14.47
N LYS A 22 -3.34 -4.99 14.77
CA LYS A 22 -3.27 -5.65 16.06
C LYS A 22 -3.04 -4.65 17.19
N GLU A 23 -2.15 -3.68 17.01
CA GLU A 23 -1.90 -2.62 18.00
C GLU A 23 -3.13 -1.73 18.17
N MET A 24 -3.80 -1.31 17.09
CA MET A 24 -5.03 -0.49 17.20
C MET A 24 -6.09 -1.24 18.01
N LYS A 25 -6.24 -2.54 17.77
CA LYS A 25 -7.18 -3.40 18.51
C LYS A 25 -6.76 -3.59 19.97
N ALA A 26 -5.47 -3.77 20.25
CA ALA A 26 -4.95 -3.96 21.61
C ALA A 26 -5.17 -2.72 22.50
N HIS A 27 -5.26 -1.54 21.89
CA HIS A 27 -5.48 -0.26 22.55
C HIS A 27 -6.92 0.27 22.41
N ASP A 28 -7.86 -0.51 21.86
CA ASP A 28 -9.25 -0.11 21.60
C ASP A 28 -9.40 1.17 20.75
N TRP A 29 -8.46 1.41 19.83
CA TRP A 29 -8.52 2.54 18.91
C TRP A 29 -9.31 2.17 17.65
N PRO A 30 -10.37 2.92 17.29
CA PRO A 30 -11.18 2.67 16.09
C PRO A 30 -10.48 3.18 14.81
N VAL A 31 -9.22 2.83 14.64
CA VAL A 31 -8.34 3.29 13.55
C VAL A 31 -8.00 2.12 12.64
N THR A 32 -8.03 2.39 11.33
CA THR A 32 -7.63 1.43 10.28
C THR A 32 -6.74 2.13 9.26
N PHE A 33 -6.07 1.35 8.41
CA PHE A 33 -5.07 1.85 7.48
C PHE A 33 -5.51 1.66 6.04
N SER A 34 -5.33 2.68 5.21
CA SER A 34 -5.58 2.60 3.77
C SER A 34 -4.25 2.87 3.07
N ILE A 35 -3.71 1.87 2.38
CA ILE A 35 -2.33 1.89 1.89
C ILE A 35 -2.33 1.70 0.37
N GLY A 36 -1.72 2.64 -0.36
CA GLY A 36 -1.40 2.51 -1.78
C GLY A 36 0.06 2.11 -1.96
N VAL A 37 0.35 1.21 -2.90
CA VAL A 37 1.70 0.69 -3.14
C VAL A 37 1.98 0.64 -4.64
N ILE A 38 3.12 1.20 -5.06
CA ILE A 38 3.62 1.07 -6.43
C ILE A 38 5.01 0.42 -6.40
N ALA A 39 5.34 -0.30 -7.46
CA ALA A 39 6.70 -0.75 -7.73
C ALA A 39 7.27 0.13 -8.87
N PRO A 40 8.33 0.93 -8.63
CA PRO A 40 8.90 1.78 -9.67
C PRO A 40 9.39 0.94 -10.85
N LYS A 41 8.97 1.30 -12.05
CA LYS A 41 9.50 0.68 -13.27
C LYS A 41 10.75 1.40 -13.74
N PRO A 42 11.75 0.67 -14.28
CA PRO A 42 12.83 1.31 -14.99
C PRO A 42 12.27 1.95 -16.25
N ALA A 43 12.27 3.28 -16.26
CA ALA A 43 11.91 4.22 -17.33
C ALA A 43 10.54 4.92 -17.22
N HIS A 44 10.61 6.25 -17.43
CA HIS A 44 9.52 7.19 -17.77
C HIS A 44 8.59 7.71 -16.67
N GLN A 45 8.95 7.65 -15.38
CA GLN A 45 8.16 8.31 -14.34
C GLN A 45 9.02 9.26 -13.50
N THR A 46 8.53 10.47 -13.30
CA THR A 46 9.09 11.38 -12.30
C THR A 46 8.67 10.94 -10.90
N VAL A 47 9.36 11.44 -9.87
CA VAL A 47 8.94 11.21 -8.48
C VAL A 47 7.53 11.74 -8.23
N ASP A 48 7.17 12.87 -8.85
CA ASP A 48 5.82 13.44 -8.72
C ASP A 48 4.74 12.53 -9.32
N ASP A 49 5.02 11.89 -10.47
CA ASP A 49 4.09 10.93 -11.08
C ASP A 49 3.89 9.69 -10.20
N MET A 50 4.97 9.22 -9.57
CA MET A 50 4.94 8.13 -8.62
C MET A 50 4.09 8.48 -7.39
N ILE A 51 4.28 9.66 -6.80
CA ILE A 51 3.49 10.12 -5.64
C ILE A 51 2.00 10.22 -6.00
N ARG A 52 1.67 10.84 -7.14
CA ARG A 52 0.28 10.96 -7.62
C ARG A 52 -0.39 9.59 -7.81
N SER A 53 0.37 8.61 -8.30
CA SER A 53 -0.12 7.25 -8.51
C SER A 53 -0.42 6.57 -7.17
N VAL A 54 0.48 6.66 -6.19
CA VAL A 54 0.26 6.13 -4.83
C VAL A 54 -0.94 6.79 -4.15
N ASP A 55 -1.08 8.11 -4.26
CA ASP A 55 -2.21 8.85 -3.69
C ASP A 55 -3.54 8.41 -4.31
N SER A 56 -3.58 8.22 -5.63
CA SER A 56 -4.77 7.72 -6.33
C SER A 56 -5.20 6.35 -5.81
N LEU A 57 -4.26 5.42 -5.61
CA LEU A 57 -4.55 4.10 -5.04
C LEU A 57 -5.12 4.21 -3.62
N MET A 58 -4.58 5.10 -2.80
CA MET A 58 -5.11 5.37 -1.46
C MET A 58 -6.55 5.90 -1.51
N TYR A 59 -6.85 6.84 -2.41
CA TYR A 59 -8.22 7.34 -2.58
C TYR A 59 -9.19 6.24 -3.03
N GLN A 60 -8.77 5.32 -3.88
CA GLN A 60 -9.58 4.16 -4.25
C GLN A 60 -9.88 3.26 -3.06
N VAL A 61 -8.92 3.02 -2.17
CA VAL A 61 -9.16 2.27 -0.92
C VAL A 61 -10.17 3.00 -0.04
N LYS A 62 -10.03 4.33 0.12
CA LYS A 62 -10.95 5.14 0.91
C LYS A 62 -12.38 5.12 0.36
N GLY A 63 -12.55 5.02 -0.97
CA GLY A 63 -13.84 4.95 -1.65
C GLY A 63 -14.53 3.59 -1.60
N LYS A 64 -13.80 2.48 -1.36
CA LYS A 64 -14.31 1.10 -1.44
C LYS A 64 -14.56 0.40 -0.10
N GLY A 65 -14.41 1.11 1.03
CA GLY A 65 -14.66 0.55 2.36
C GLY A 65 -13.54 0.77 3.38
N LYS A 66 -12.40 1.35 2.97
CA LYS A 66 -11.20 1.58 3.81
C LYS A 66 -10.58 0.25 4.29
N ASN A 67 -9.54 0.35 5.12
CA ASN A 67 -8.87 -0.80 5.72
C ASN A 67 -8.35 -1.85 4.71
N ALA A 68 -7.56 -1.39 3.73
CA ALA A 68 -7.00 -2.28 2.73
C ALA A 68 -5.68 -1.76 2.16
N ILE A 69 -4.94 -2.67 1.55
CA ILE A 69 -3.78 -2.39 0.72
C ILE A 69 -4.16 -2.57 -0.76
N LEU A 70 -3.89 -1.56 -1.58
CA LEU A 70 -4.00 -1.67 -3.03
C LEU A 70 -2.61 -1.56 -3.66
N PHE A 71 -2.26 -2.59 -4.41
CA PHE A 71 -1.02 -2.65 -5.18
C PHE A 71 -1.31 -2.26 -6.61
N ASP A 72 -0.49 -1.38 -7.17
CA ASP A 72 -0.48 -1.17 -8.60
C ASP A 72 -0.06 -2.47 -9.31
N ALA A 73 -0.87 -2.88 -10.27
CA ALA A 73 -0.61 -4.07 -11.09
C ALA A 73 0.15 -3.72 -12.38
N SER A 74 0.50 -2.45 -12.56
CA SER A 74 1.15 -1.99 -13.78
C SER A 74 2.53 -2.61 -13.95
#